data_AF-A0A8J5BXV7-F1
#
_entry.id   AF-A0A8J5BXV7-F1
#
_cell.length_a   1.000
_cell.length_b   1.000
_cell.length_c   1.000
_cell.angle_alpha   90.00
_cell.angle_beta   90.00
_cell.angle_gamma   90.00
#
_symmetry.space_group_name_H-M   'P 1'
#
loop_
_entity.id
_entity.type
_entity.pdbx_description
1 polymer ?
#
loop_
_entity_poly.entity_id
_entity_poly.type
_entity_poly.pdbx_seq_one_letter_code
_entity_poly.pdbx_strand_id
1 'polypeptide(L)'
;MDSSDRPSLRQRLSNWGRTDSKPDAKDPPLDPSAIMELPPLPPVELLGYSHSTRTRIMTSELADEIRNLVPERIKLYRSWQLMYSLEQNGASLTTLYHRNVPPHGDTSRNGFVLAVKNSRGQVFGAYTDQHYHVGGKKFYGNGDCFLWKVKNADSFQAFPYTGENNFVVYCNPHFLSLGGGDGKYGLWLDDALKTGVTYPCATFGNESLGDEKFDVVAVEVWRIGE
;
A
#
# COMPACT_ATOMS: atom_id res chain seq x y z
N MET A 1 21.94 71.06 13.59
CA MET A 1 20.90 71.18 12.55
C MET A 1 21.42 70.48 11.32
N ASP A 2 20.54 69.75 10.66
CA ASP A 2 20.68 69.13 9.34
C ASP A 2 21.32 67.74 9.27
N SER A 3 20.47 66.75 8.99
CA SER A 3 20.76 65.70 8.00
C SER A 3 19.47 64.97 7.60
N SER A 4 19.22 65.03 6.28
CA SER A 4 18.68 63.99 5.40
C SER A 4 17.24 63.47 5.60
N ASP A 5 16.41 63.65 4.57
CA ASP A 5 15.62 62.54 4.03
C ASP A 5 15.24 62.75 2.55
N ARG A 6 15.48 61.73 1.72
CA ARG A 6 15.14 61.68 0.29
C ARG A 6 13.64 61.36 0.12
N PRO A 7 12.87 62.02 -0.74
CA PRO A 7 11.48 61.64 -0.98
C PRO A 7 11.33 60.50 -2.00
N SER A 8 10.37 59.63 -1.68
CA SER A 8 10.02 58.36 -2.32
C SER A 8 9.32 58.47 -3.69
N LEU A 9 9.44 57.38 -4.46
CA LEU A 9 8.75 57.02 -5.71
C LEU A 9 7.21 56.90 -5.58
N ARG A 10 6.54 57.92 -5.01
CA ARG A 10 5.08 58.03 -4.93
C ARG A 10 4.45 58.85 -6.07
N GLN A 11 5.22 59.25 -7.07
CA GLN A 11 4.78 60.17 -8.13
C GLN A 11 4.66 59.55 -9.52
N ARG A 12 4.73 58.22 -9.66
CA ARG A 12 4.50 57.55 -10.94
C ARG A 12 3.29 56.65 -10.85
N LEU A 13 2.10 57.24 -10.95
CA LEU A 13 0.91 56.71 -11.62
C LEU A 13 -0.34 57.51 -11.19
N SER A 14 -0.25 58.84 -11.27
CA SER A 14 -1.42 59.69 -11.50
C SER A 14 -1.70 59.66 -13.00
N ASN A 15 -2.36 58.63 -13.48
CA ASN A 15 -3.03 58.69 -14.77
C ASN A 15 -4.33 57.89 -14.70
N TRP A 16 -5.39 58.63 -14.97
CA TRP A 16 -6.71 58.16 -15.40
C TRP A 16 -7.70 57.72 -14.32
N GLY A 17 -8.34 58.72 -13.73
CA GLY A 17 -9.73 58.60 -13.30
C GLY A 17 -10.70 58.56 -14.48
N ARG A 18 -11.92 58.10 -14.15
CA ARG A 18 -13.20 58.13 -14.88
C ARG A 18 -13.66 56.78 -15.45
N THR A 19 -14.42 56.05 -14.64
CA THR A 19 -15.83 55.76 -14.93
C THR A 19 -16.59 55.59 -13.61
N ASP A 20 -17.64 56.39 -13.42
CA ASP A 20 -18.66 56.19 -12.40
C ASP A 20 -19.40 54.87 -12.61
N SER A 21 -19.50 54.02 -11.58
CA SER A 21 -20.62 53.07 -11.43
C SER A 21 -20.72 52.61 -9.97
N LYS A 22 -21.97 52.49 -9.49
CA LYS A 22 -22.42 52.25 -8.12
C LYS A 22 -21.80 51.04 -7.41
N PRO A 23 -21.82 51.01 -6.07
CA PRO A 23 -21.42 49.85 -5.28
C PRO A 23 -22.62 48.90 -5.18
N ASP A 24 -22.61 47.78 -5.90
CA ASP A 24 -23.50 46.65 -5.61
C ASP A 24 -23.07 45.42 -6.43
N ALA A 25 -22.12 44.67 -5.89
CA ALA A 25 -21.98 43.26 -6.17
C ALA A 25 -21.35 42.64 -4.92
N LYS A 26 -22.19 42.09 -4.04
CA LYS A 26 -21.75 41.13 -3.05
C LYS A 26 -21.03 40.02 -3.82
N ASP A 27 -19.74 39.85 -3.59
CA ASP A 27 -19.10 38.60 -3.95
C ASP A 27 -19.97 37.47 -3.39
N PRO A 28 -20.36 36.47 -4.21
CA PRO A 28 -21.13 35.36 -3.69
C PRO A 28 -20.33 34.74 -2.54
N PRO A 29 -20.97 34.38 -1.42
CA PRO A 29 -20.27 33.67 -0.36
C PRO A 29 -19.65 32.42 -1.00
N LEU A 30 -18.33 32.28 -0.89
CA LEU A 30 -17.64 31.04 -1.21
C LEU A 30 -18.33 29.95 -0.38
N ASP A 31 -19.06 29.06 -1.05
CA ASP A 31 -19.70 27.93 -0.40
C ASP A 31 -18.60 27.13 0.32
N PRO A 32 -18.64 26.99 1.66
CA PRO A 32 -17.69 26.17 2.40
C PRO A 32 -17.68 24.71 1.92
N SER A 33 -18.74 24.28 1.23
CA SER A 33 -18.90 22.95 0.64
C SER A 33 -18.11 22.76 -0.66
N ALA A 34 -17.61 23.83 -1.28
CA ALA A 34 -16.71 23.77 -2.44
C ALA A 34 -15.25 23.50 -2.02
N ILE A 35 -14.98 23.35 -0.72
CA ILE A 35 -13.69 22.88 -0.19
C ILE A 35 -13.61 21.37 -0.41
N MET A 36 -13.07 20.98 -1.57
CA MET A 36 -12.48 19.67 -1.85
C MET A 36 -13.41 18.45 -1.77
N GLU A 37 -14.40 18.34 -2.67
CA GLU A 37 -14.64 17.01 -3.24
C GLU A 37 -13.42 16.67 -4.11
N LEU A 38 -12.43 16.04 -3.49
CA LEU A 38 -11.32 15.45 -4.24
C LEU A 38 -11.94 14.51 -5.28
N PRO A 39 -11.55 14.61 -6.57
CA PRO A 39 -12.05 13.69 -7.58
C PRO A 39 -11.79 12.26 -7.11
N PRO A 40 -12.71 11.31 -7.37
CA PRO A 40 -12.49 9.91 -7.02
C PRO A 40 -11.13 9.47 -7.56
N LEU A 41 -10.34 8.82 -6.71
CA LEU A 41 -8.99 8.41 -7.10
C LEU A 41 -9.06 7.59 -8.39
N PRO A 42 -8.19 7.86 -9.38
CA PRO A 42 -8.16 7.06 -10.59
C PRO A 42 -7.85 5.60 -10.25
N PRO A 43 -8.40 4.64 -11.01
CA PRO A 43 -8.24 3.20 -10.74
C PRO A 43 -6.76 2.80 -10.76
N VAL A 44 -6.42 1.77 -9.99
CA VAL A 44 -5.04 1.24 -9.91
C VAL A 44 -4.60 0.62 -11.24
N GLU A 45 -3.40 0.99 -11.70
CA GLU A 45 -2.72 0.43 -12.86
C GLU A 45 -1.80 -0.71 -12.41
N LEU A 46 -2.16 -1.96 -12.76
CA LEU A 46 -1.37 -3.16 -12.46
C LEU A 46 -0.37 -3.44 -13.58
N LEU A 47 0.93 -3.30 -13.29
CA LEU A 47 2.03 -3.47 -14.25
C LEU A 47 2.85 -4.73 -13.96
N GLY A 48 3.36 -5.39 -15.00
CA GLY A 48 4.32 -6.49 -14.88
C GLY A 48 3.78 -7.91 -15.08
N TYR A 49 2.47 -8.08 -15.31
CA TYR A 49 1.94 -9.36 -15.77
C TYR A 49 2.50 -9.73 -17.15
N SER A 50 3.14 -10.90 -17.28
CA SER A 50 3.46 -11.48 -18.59
C SER A 50 2.18 -11.88 -19.33
N HIS A 51 2.22 -11.81 -20.67
CA HIS A 51 1.17 -12.31 -21.57
C HIS A 51 0.83 -13.79 -21.34
N SER A 52 1.78 -14.56 -20.81
CA SER A 52 1.60 -15.99 -20.49
C SER A 52 0.90 -16.23 -19.15
N THR A 53 0.69 -15.20 -18.33
CA THR A 53 0.15 -15.36 -16.97
C THR A 53 -1.35 -15.64 -17.02
N ARG A 54 -1.73 -16.85 -16.62
CA ARG A 54 -3.11 -17.34 -16.62
C ARG A 54 -3.80 -17.04 -15.29
N THR A 55 -3.09 -17.21 -14.17
CA THR A 55 -3.63 -17.00 -12.83
C THR A 55 -3.26 -15.60 -12.36
N ARG A 56 -4.25 -14.70 -12.36
CA ARG A 56 -4.11 -13.35 -11.81
C ARG A 56 -4.90 -13.27 -10.52
N ILE A 57 -4.21 -13.00 -9.42
CA ILE A 57 -4.85 -12.83 -8.11
C ILE A 57 -5.28 -11.37 -7.95
N MET A 58 -4.37 -10.44 -8.27
CA MET A 58 -4.65 -9.01 -8.15
C MET A 58 -5.51 -8.52 -9.32
N THR A 59 -6.70 -8.01 -9.00
CA THR A 59 -7.59 -7.28 -9.92
C THR A 59 -7.62 -5.80 -9.55
N SER A 60 -8.12 -4.95 -10.45
CA SER A 60 -8.28 -3.50 -10.20
C SER A 60 -9.12 -3.24 -8.96
N GLU A 61 -10.21 -3.99 -8.79
CA GLU A 61 -11.16 -3.84 -7.69
C GLU A 61 -10.49 -4.22 -6.36
N LEU A 62 -9.79 -5.35 -6.31
CA LEU A 62 -9.07 -5.78 -5.11
C LEU A 62 -7.93 -4.81 -4.75
N ALA A 63 -7.23 -4.29 -5.77
CA ALA A 63 -6.17 -3.32 -5.55
C ALA A 63 -6.71 -2.00 -4.98
N ASP A 64 -7.89 -1.54 -5.45
CA ASP A 64 -8.56 -0.36 -4.92
C ASP A 64 -9.02 -0.57 -3.46
N GLU A 65 -9.57 -1.74 -3.12
CA GLU A 65 -9.92 -2.09 -1.73
C GLU A 65 -8.71 -2.05 -0.80
N ILE A 66 -7.59 -2.65 -1.21
CA ILE A 66 -6.34 -2.63 -0.44
C ILE A 66 -5.80 -1.19 -0.36
N ARG A 67 -5.85 -0.43 -1.47
CA ARG A 67 -5.41 0.97 -1.52
C ARG A 67 -6.22 1.87 -0.59
N ASN A 68 -7.48 1.57 -0.32
CA ASN A 68 -8.25 2.34 0.66
C ASN A 68 -7.71 2.17 2.10
N LEU A 69 -6.98 1.10 2.37
CA LEU A 69 -6.39 0.81 3.68
C LEU A 69 -4.93 1.18 3.85
N VAL A 70 -4.17 1.32 2.76
CA VAL A 70 -2.76 1.74 2.86
C VAL A 70 -2.66 3.19 3.36
N PRO A 71 -1.52 3.61 3.95
CA PRO A 71 -1.34 5.00 4.41
C PRO A 71 -1.55 6.02 3.30
N GLU A 72 -2.08 7.21 3.62
CA GLU A 72 -2.43 8.26 2.65
C GLU A 72 -1.31 8.59 1.65
N ARG A 73 -0.06 8.62 2.12
CA ARG A 73 1.12 8.83 1.28
C ARG A 73 1.24 7.78 0.18
N ILE A 74 0.95 6.52 0.49
CA ILE A 74 1.02 5.39 -0.44
C ILE A 74 -0.19 5.38 -1.37
N LYS A 75 -1.35 5.87 -0.89
CA LYS A 75 -2.58 5.99 -1.71
C LYS A 75 -2.39 6.87 -2.95
N LEU A 76 -1.41 7.78 -2.96
CA LEU A 76 -1.14 8.66 -4.09
C LEU A 76 -0.57 7.91 -5.31
N TYR A 77 0.10 6.78 -5.08
CA TYR A 77 0.68 5.97 -6.15
C TYR A 77 -0.37 5.05 -6.76
N ARG A 78 -0.65 5.25 -8.04
CA ARG A 78 -1.61 4.46 -8.81
C ARG A 78 -0.99 3.24 -9.50
N SER A 79 0.32 3.27 -9.73
CA SER A 79 1.06 2.23 -10.43
C SER A 79 1.53 1.18 -9.42
N TRP A 80 1.07 -0.04 -9.61
CA TRP A 80 1.52 -1.19 -8.82
C TRP A 80 2.36 -2.07 -9.71
N GLN A 81 3.58 -2.37 -9.29
CA GLN A 81 4.51 -3.21 -10.05
C GLN A 81 4.53 -4.62 -9.49
N LEU A 82 4.34 -5.61 -10.36
CA LEU A 82 4.50 -7.01 -10.01
C LEU A 82 6.00 -7.34 -9.88
N MET A 83 6.45 -7.54 -8.64
CA MET A 83 7.84 -7.91 -8.35
C MET A 83 8.06 -9.41 -8.47
N TYR A 84 7.05 -10.19 -8.06
CA TYR A 84 7.13 -11.64 -8.05
C TYR A 84 5.77 -12.27 -8.33
N SER A 85 5.75 -13.30 -9.16
CA SER A 85 4.61 -14.18 -9.36
C SER A 85 5.08 -15.62 -9.41
N LEU A 86 4.44 -16.49 -8.62
CA LEU A 86 4.74 -17.92 -8.59
C LEU A 86 4.70 -18.55 -10.00
N GLU A 87 3.70 -18.16 -10.79
CA GLU A 87 3.49 -18.69 -12.14
C GLU A 87 4.60 -18.22 -13.11
N GLN A 88 5.06 -16.97 -13.00
CA GLN A 88 6.05 -16.42 -13.91
C GLN A 88 7.50 -16.69 -13.48
N ASN A 89 7.73 -16.93 -12.19
CA ASN A 89 9.08 -16.87 -11.60
C ASN A 89 9.50 -18.16 -10.90
N GLY A 90 8.60 -19.13 -10.79
CA GLY A 90 8.86 -20.45 -10.23
C GLY A 90 8.72 -20.49 -8.72
N ALA A 91 8.65 -21.70 -8.17
CA ALA A 91 8.36 -22.00 -6.77
C ALA A 91 9.61 -21.90 -5.87
N SER A 92 10.11 -20.69 -5.62
CA SER A 92 11.26 -20.46 -4.74
C SER A 92 11.17 -19.15 -3.96
N LEU A 93 11.12 -19.27 -2.64
CA LEU A 93 11.16 -18.13 -1.71
C LEU A 93 12.49 -17.35 -1.84
N THR A 94 13.58 -18.02 -2.18
CA THR A 94 14.85 -17.35 -2.49
C THR A 94 14.71 -16.41 -3.69
N THR A 95 14.03 -16.85 -4.75
CA THR A 95 13.75 -16.00 -5.92
C THR A 95 12.85 -14.82 -5.55
N LEU A 96 11.86 -15.03 -4.67
CA LEU A 96 11.02 -13.95 -4.14
C LEU A 96 11.86 -12.89 -3.42
N TYR A 97 12.77 -13.29 -2.53
CA TYR A 97 13.63 -12.33 -1.83
C TYR A 97 14.56 -11.57 -2.77
N HIS A 98 15.19 -12.24 -3.73
CA HIS A 98 16.08 -11.57 -4.68
C HIS A 98 15.36 -10.57 -5.60
N ARG A 99 14.12 -10.88 -6.00
CA ARG A 99 13.30 -10.01 -6.85
C ARG A 99 12.75 -8.80 -6.12
N ASN A 100 12.45 -8.95 -4.83
CA ASN A 100 11.88 -7.88 -4.01
C ASN A 100 12.91 -6.84 -3.55
N VAL A 101 14.22 -7.05 -3.78
CA VAL A 101 15.24 -6.06 -3.45
C VAL A 101 15.07 -4.84 -4.36
N PRO A 102 14.74 -3.66 -3.83
CA PRO A 102 14.67 -2.46 -4.64
C PRO A 102 16.04 -2.13 -5.26
N PRO A 103 16.08 -1.52 -6.46
CA PRO A 103 17.32 -1.05 -7.06
C PRO A 103 18.13 -0.19 -6.08
N HIS A 104 19.45 -0.38 -6.05
CA HIS A 104 20.33 0.29 -5.09
C HIS A 104 20.12 1.81 -5.09
N GLY A 105 19.81 2.37 -3.92
CA GLY A 105 19.67 3.82 -3.71
C GLY A 105 18.25 4.31 -3.49
N ASP A 106 17.23 3.46 -3.65
CA ASP A 106 15.85 3.87 -3.40
C ASP A 106 15.47 3.74 -1.93
N THR A 107 15.61 4.84 -1.18
CA THR A 107 15.10 5.02 0.19
C THR A 107 13.61 5.38 0.22
N SER A 108 12.90 5.30 -0.91
CA SER A 108 11.47 5.62 -0.94
C SER A 108 10.69 4.67 -0.04
N ARG A 109 9.78 5.26 0.73
CA ARG A 109 8.82 4.52 1.55
C ARG A 109 7.81 3.87 0.63
N ASN A 110 8.15 2.68 0.15
CA ASN A 110 7.29 1.88 -0.72
C ASN A 110 6.35 1.02 0.13
N GLY A 111 5.23 0.62 -0.46
CA GLY A 111 4.35 -0.40 0.09
C GLY A 111 4.52 -1.71 -0.66
N PHE A 112 4.38 -2.83 0.02
CA PHE A 112 4.42 -4.15 -0.59
C PHE A 112 3.14 -4.91 -0.24
N VAL A 113 2.49 -5.48 -1.25
CA VAL A 113 1.28 -6.28 -1.09
C VAL A 113 1.60 -7.71 -1.49
N LEU A 114 1.50 -8.62 -0.54
CA LEU A 114 1.53 -10.06 -0.76
C LEU A 114 0.08 -10.53 -0.98
N ALA A 115 -0.15 -11.24 -2.08
CA ALA A 115 -1.42 -11.90 -2.36
C ALA A 115 -1.19 -13.39 -2.57
N VAL A 116 -2.00 -14.22 -1.93
CA VAL A 116 -1.94 -15.68 -1.96
C VAL A 116 -3.30 -16.21 -2.35
N LYS A 117 -3.31 -17.14 -3.28
CA LYS A 117 -4.51 -17.89 -3.68
C LYS A 117 -4.29 -19.36 -3.39
N ASN A 118 -5.22 -19.96 -2.64
CA ASN A 118 -5.14 -21.37 -2.32
C ASN A 118 -5.89 -22.26 -3.34
N SER A 119 -5.76 -23.59 -3.18
CA SER A 119 -6.42 -24.61 -4.01
C SER A 119 -7.95 -24.60 -3.93
N ARG A 120 -8.52 -24.02 -2.87
CA ARG A 120 -9.97 -23.80 -2.74
C ARG A 120 -10.45 -22.50 -3.37
N GLY A 121 -9.55 -21.70 -3.95
CA GLY A 121 -9.89 -20.43 -4.58
C GLY A 121 -10.06 -19.26 -3.60
N GLN A 122 -9.77 -19.45 -2.31
CA GLN A 122 -9.73 -18.36 -1.34
C GLN A 122 -8.51 -17.49 -1.62
N VAL A 123 -8.69 -16.17 -1.49
CA VAL A 123 -7.65 -15.17 -1.73
C VAL A 123 -7.45 -14.36 -0.46
N PHE A 124 -6.21 -14.29 -0.01
CA PHE A 124 -5.82 -13.55 1.18
C PHE A 124 -4.36 -13.14 1.10
N GLY A 125 -3.93 -12.30 2.00
CA GLY A 125 -2.60 -11.75 1.92
C GLY A 125 -2.28 -10.76 3.01
N ALA A 126 -1.30 -9.93 2.73
CA ALA A 126 -0.83 -8.92 3.64
C ALA A 126 -0.31 -7.69 2.92
N TYR A 127 -0.34 -6.57 3.61
CA TYR A 127 0.37 -5.36 3.25
C TYR A 127 1.52 -5.15 4.24
N THR A 128 2.70 -4.80 3.71
CA THR A 128 3.91 -4.50 4.48
C THR A 128 4.53 -3.18 4.00
N ASP A 129 5.14 -2.43 4.92
CA ASP A 129 5.84 -1.18 4.64
C ASP A 129 7.24 -1.39 4.05
N GLN A 130 7.71 -2.63 4.04
CA GLN A 130 9.05 -3.02 3.61
C GLN A 130 9.00 -4.27 2.74
N HIS A 131 10.02 -4.42 1.90
CA HIS A 131 10.17 -5.57 1.03
C HIS A 131 10.47 -6.85 1.84
N TYR A 132 10.17 -8.01 1.24
CA TYR A 132 10.49 -9.29 1.85
C TYR A 132 11.99 -9.58 1.71
N HIS A 133 12.72 -9.58 2.83
CA HIS A 133 14.16 -9.85 2.84
C HIS A 133 14.57 -10.72 4.04
N VAL A 134 15.62 -11.52 3.84
CA VAL A 134 16.23 -12.32 4.93
C VAL A 134 17.10 -11.40 5.78
N GLY A 135 16.50 -10.72 6.75
CA GLY A 135 17.16 -9.75 7.64
C GLY A 135 17.81 -10.35 8.91
N GLY A 136 17.87 -11.67 9.03
CA GLY A 136 18.38 -12.38 10.22
C GLY A 136 17.27 -12.90 11.14
N LYS A 137 17.53 -12.99 12.45
CA LYS A 137 16.59 -13.58 13.43
C LYS A 137 15.60 -12.58 14.06
N LYS A 138 15.35 -11.44 13.41
CA LYS A 138 14.50 -10.37 13.96
C LYS A 138 13.25 -10.17 13.11
N PHE A 139 12.16 -9.88 13.80
CA PHE A 139 10.93 -9.40 13.17
C PHE A 139 11.11 -7.95 12.74
N TYR A 140 10.48 -7.57 11.64
CA TYR A 140 10.43 -6.21 11.12
C TYR A 140 9.02 -5.88 10.63
N GLY A 141 8.80 -4.63 10.26
CA GLY A 141 7.49 -4.10 9.89
C GLY A 141 7.01 -3.04 10.88
N ASN A 142 6.23 -2.08 10.38
CA ASN A 142 5.66 -1.01 11.18
C ASN A 142 4.16 -1.24 11.48
N GLY A 143 3.53 -0.30 12.17
CA GLY A 143 2.09 -0.37 12.50
C GLY A 143 1.14 -0.09 11.34
N ASP A 144 1.66 0.23 10.14
CA ASP A 144 0.84 0.38 8.93
C ASP A 144 0.60 -0.98 8.26
N CYS A 145 1.28 -2.05 8.69
CA CYS A 145 1.10 -3.39 8.17
C CYS A 145 -0.26 -3.96 8.56
N PHE A 146 -0.86 -4.76 7.68
CA PHE A 146 -2.13 -5.41 7.95
C PHE A 146 -2.26 -6.71 7.16
N LEU A 147 -3.05 -7.65 7.70
CA LEU A 147 -3.49 -8.83 6.96
C LEU A 147 -4.83 -8.54 6.30
N TRP A 148 -5.13 -9.22 5.21
CA TRP A 148 -6.41 -9.08 4.53
C TRP A 148 -6.87 -10.39 3.91
N LYS A 149 -8.17 -10.52 3.70
CA LYS A 149 -8.79 -11.66 3.02
C LYS A 149 -10.03 -11.26 2.25
N VAL A 150 -10.29 -12.00 1.19
CA VAL A 150 -11.52 -11.93 0.39
C VAL A 150 -12.44 -13.04 0.91
N LYS A 151 -13.57 -12.66 1.52
CA LYS A 151 -14.59 -13.60 2.01
C LYS A 151 -15.44 -14.12 0.87
N ASN A 152 -15.96 -13.21 0.04
CA ASN A 152 -16.80 -13.48 -1.13
C ASN A 152 -16.43 -12.51 -2.26
N ALA A 153 -16.99 -12.67 -3.46
CA ALA A 153 -16.69 -11.83 -4.63
C ALA A 153 -16.75 -10.31 -4.34
N ASP A 154 -17.63 -9.87 -3.44
CA ASP A 154 -17.82 -8.46 -3.08
C ASP A 154 -17.48 -8.15 -1.61
N SER A 155 -16.84 -9.09 -0.88
CA SER A 155 -16.58 -8.92 0.55
C SER A 155 -15.09 -9.04 0.85
N PHE A 156 -14.50 -7.90 1.18
CA PHE A 156 -13.13 -7.76 1.61
C PHE A 156 -13.06 -7.45 3.11
N GLN A 157 -12.10 -8.05 3.80
CA GLN A 157 -11.86 -7.80 5.22
C GLN A 157 -10.37 -7.65 5.48
N ALA A 158 -10.02 -6.61 6.22
CA ALA A 158 -8.66 -6.40 6.68
C ALA A 158 -8.55 -6.39 8.20
N PHE A 159 -7.33 -6.67 8.65
CA PHE A 159 -6.93 -6.87 10.03
C PHE A 159 -5.70 -5.98 10.28
N PRO A 160 -5.92 -4.74 10.73
CA PRO A 160 -4.83 -3.81 10.99
C PRO A 160 -3.99 -4.28 12.18
N TYR A 161 -2.75 -3.79 12.23
CA TYR A 161 -1.86 -4.01 13.36
C TYR A 161 -2.49 -3.55 14.68
N THR A 162 -2.50 -4.40 15.70
CA THR A 162 -3.15 -4.13 17.00
C THR A 162 -2.25 -3.37 17.96
N GLY A 163 -0.93 -3.43 17.79
CA GLY A 163 0.03 -2.88 18.77
C GLY A 163 0.38 -3.81 19.93
N GLU A 164 -0.21 -5.01 20.02
CA GLU A 164 0.02 -5.95 21.12
C GLU A 164 1.46 -6.49 21.15
N ASN A 165 2.08 -6.68 19.98
CA ASN A 165 3.47 -7.12 19.85
C ASN A 165 4.06 -6.72 18.50
N ASN A 166 5.38 -6.64 18.37
CA ASN A 166 6.05 -6.23 17.13
C ASN A 166 6.45 -7.42 16.22
N PHE A 167 5.76 -8.56 16.30
CA PHE A 167 6.09 -9.75 15.50
C PHE A 167 5.40 -9.71 14.12
N VAL A 168 5.59 -8.60 13.39
CA VAL A 168 4.83 -8.26 12.18
C VAL A 168 5.24 -9.12 10.99
N VAL A 169 6.50 -9.07 10.57
CA VAL A 169 7.04 -9.86 9.45
C VAL A 169 8.30 -10.58 9.90
N TYR A 170 8.42 -11.86 9.56
CA TYR A 170 9.62 -12.64 9.77
C TYR A 170 9.92 -13.53 8.56
N CYS A 171 11.08 -13.29 7.98
CA CYS A 171 11.56 -13.92 6.76
C CYS A 171 12.85 -14.67 7.06
N ASN A 172 12.91 -15.93 6.66
CA ASN A 172 14.14 -16.72 6.64
C ASN A 172 14.22 -17.56 5.35
N PRO A 173 15.34 -18.26 5.11
CA PRO A 173 15.50 -19.05 3.88
C PRO A 173 14.50 -20.21 3.73
N HIS A 174 13.90 -20.68 4.83
CA HIS A 174 13.03 -21.85 4.87
C HIS A 174 11.54 -21.51 4.89
N PHE A 175 11.17 -20.30 5.32
CA PHE A 175 9.78 -19.85 5.36
C PHE A 175 9.66 -18.34 5.46
N LEU A 176 8.47 -17.86 5.08
CA LEU A 176 7.98 -16.50 5.27
C LEU A 176 6.81 -16.54 6.25
N SER A 177 6.79 -15.62 7.22
CA SER A 177 5.69 -15.53 8.18
C SER A 177 5.32 -14.09 8.47
N LEU A 178 4.03 -13.86 8.71
CA LEU A 178 3.46 -12.59 9.11
C LEU A 178 2.54 -12.80 10.31
N GLY A 179 2.66 -11.93 11.32
CA GLY A 179 1.83 -11.94 12.52
C GLY A 179 2.18 -13.11 13.43
N GLY A 180 3.38 -13.11 13.98
CA GLY A 180 3.83 -14.13 14.93
C GLY A 180 3.28 -13.92 16.34
N GLY A 181 3.09 -14.99 17.08
CA GLY A 181 2.74 -14.93 18.51
C GLY A 181 2.27 -16.28 19.02
N ASP A 182 2.67 -16.66 20.24
CA ASP A 182 2.26 -17.91 20.90
C ASP A 182 2.49 -19.19 20.05
N GLY A 183 3.55 -19.19 19.23
CA GLY A 183 3.89 -20.31 18.35
C GLY A 183 2.98 -20.45 17.11
N LYS A 184 2.09 -19.49 16.88
CA LYS A 184 1.21 -19.39 15.71
C LYS A 184 1.57 -18.19 14.85
N TYR A 185 1.12 -18.24 13.60
CA TYR A 185 1.37 -17.21 12.61
C TYR A 185 0.05 -16.82 11.93
N GLY A 186 -0.18 -15.52 11.77
CA GLY A 186 -1.30 -14.97 11.01
C GLY A 186 -1.31 -15.50 9.58
N LEU A 187 -0.15 -15.50 8.94
CA LEU A 187 0.11 -16.13 7.65
C LEU A 187 1.52 -16.71 7.65
N TRP A 188 1.68 -17.93 7.17
CA TRP A 188 2.98 -18.59 7.01
C TRP A 188 3.00 -19.34 5.69
N LEU A 189 4.15 -19.32 5.00
CA LEU A 189 4.39 -19.98 3.73
C LEU A 189 5.75 -20.69 3.77
N ASP A 190 5.82 -21.88 3.18
CA ASP A 190 7.07 -22.64 3.04
C ASP A 190 8.04 -22.04 2.00
N ASP A 191 9.27 -22.55 1.97
CA ASP A 191 10.32 -22.16 1.03
C ASP A 191 9.98 -22.44 -0.44
N ALA A 192 9.19 -23.47 -0.67
CA ALA A 192 8.69 -23.82 -1.99
C ALA A 192 7.44 -23.02 -2.41
N LEU A 193 6.85 -22.20 -1.52
CA LEU A 193 5.57 -21.51 -1.74
C LEU A 193 4.47 -22.47 -2.25
N LYS A 194 4.46 -23.70 -1.74
CA LYS A 194 3.50 -24.76 -2.06
C LYS A 194 2.48 -24.94 -0.95
N THR A 195 2.89 -24.76 0.29
CA THR A 195 2.03 -24.96 1.44
C THR A 195 2.09 -23.75 2.35
N GLY A 196 0.96 -23.46 2.99
CA GLY A 196 0.88 -22.39 3.96
C GLY A 196 -0.03 -22.75 5.13
N VAL A 197 0.14 -21.99 6.20
CA VAL A 197 -0.73 -22.05 7.37
C VAL A 197 -1.19 -20.65 7.77
N THR A 198 -2.40 -20.57 8.31
CA THR A 198 -2.97 -19.32 8.84
C THR A 198 -3.70 -19.62 10.14
N TYR A 199 -3.42 -18.79 11.15
CA TYR A 199 -4.02 -18.89 12.46
C TYR A 199 -4.42 -17.50 12.96
N PRO A 200 -5.29 -17.42 13.97
CA PRO A 200 -5.48 -16.19 14.71
C PRO A 200 -4.18 -15.78 15.41
N CYS A 201 -3.80 -14.50 15.30
CA CYS A 201 -2.65 -13.96 16.02
C CYS A 201 -3.00 -12.64 16.73
N ALA A 202 -2.33 -12.38 17.85
CA ALA A 202 -2.52 -11.15 18.62
C ALA A 202 -2.02 -9.90 17.86
N THR A 203 -1.01 -10.04 17.00
CA THR A 203 -0.35 -8.95 16.26
C THR A 203 -1.31 -8.18 15.34
N PHE A 204 -2.24 -8.89 14.71
CA PHE A 204 -3.23 -8.31 13.80
C PHE A 204 -4.66 -8.50 14.28
N GLY A 205 -4.88 -9.26 15.37
CA GLY A 205 -6.22 -9.60 15.84
C GLY A 205 -7.05 -10.32 14.78
N ASN A 206 -6.39 -11.02 13.85
CA ASN A 206 -7.06 -11.67 12.73
C ASN A 206 -7.72 -12.98 13.17
N GLU A 207 -8.80 -13.35 12.48
CA GLU A 207 -9.23 -14.74 12.41
C GLU A 207 -8.42 -15.49 11.34
N SER A 208 -8.56 -16.82 11.26
CA SER A 208 -7.97 -17.59 10.17
C SER A 208 -8.38 -17.00 8.81
N LEU A 209 -7.40 -16.76 7.94
CA LEU A 209 -7.63 -16.09 6.66
C LEU A 209 -8.33 -17.01 5.64
N GLY A 210 -8.21 -18.31 5.85
CA GLY A 210 -8.89 -19.38 5.13
C GLY A 210 -8.80 -20.66 5.95
N ASP A 211 -8.61 -21.79 5.28
CA ASP A 211 -8.30 -23.05 5.95
C ASP A 211 -6.97 -22.95 6.73
N GLU A 212 -6.89 -23.53 7.93
CA GLU A 212 -5.68 -23.45 8.77
C GLU A 212 -4.42 -23.95 8.07
N LYS A 213 -4.56 -24.97 7.21
CA LYS A 213 -3.52 -25.50 6.33
C LYS A 213 -4.06 -25.49 4.91
N PHE A 214 -3.30 -24.96 3.98
CA PHE A 214 -3.73 -24.81 2.60
C PHE A 214 -2.60 -25.07 1.61
N ASP A 215 -2.98 -25.60 0.45
CA ASP A 215 -2.09 -25.68 -0.71
C ASP A 215 -2.17 -24.38 -1.49
N VAL A 216 -1.00 -23.84 -1.82
CA VAL A 216 -0.84 -22.60 -2.57
C VAL A 216 -0.91 -22.90 -4.05
N VAL A 217 -1.79 -22.19 -4.76
CA VAL A 217 -1.91 -22.25 -6.22
C VAL A 217 -1.16 -21.10 -6.87
N ALA A 218 -1.22 -19.91 -6.28
CA ALA A 218 -0.53 -18.74 -6.78
C ALA A 218 -0.12 -17.81 -5.64
N VAL A 219 1.03 -17.16 -5.82
CA VAL A 219 1.54 -16.09 -4.95
C VAL A 219 1.96 -14.94 -5.83
N GLU A 220 1.58 -13.73 -5.45
CA GLU A 220 1.99 -12.49 -6.09
C GLU A 220 2.53 -11.52 -5.04
N VAL A 221 3.59 -10.80 -5.39
CA VAL A 221 4.09 -9.67 -4.60
C VAL A 221 4.08 -8.43 -5.48
N TRP A 222 3.35 -7.43 -5.02
CA TRP A 222 3.19 -6.14 -5.68
C TRP A 222 3.92 -5.07 -4.89
N ARG A 223 4.58 -4.15 -5.59
CA ARG A 223 5.20 -2.96 -5.03
C ARG A 223 4.37 -1.73 -5.41
N ILE A 224 4.14 -0.86 -4.42
CA ILE A 224 3.47 0.42 -4.52
C ILE A 224 4.49 1.50 -4.16
N GLY A 225 4.66 2.52 -5.00
CA GLY A 225 5.67 3.56 -4.79
C GLY A 225 6.80 3.44 -5.80
N GLU A 226 6.66 4.28 -6.82
CA GLU A 226 7.66 4.71 -7.79
C GLU A 226 7.34 6.15 -8.17
#